data_AF-A0A359HIR5-F1
#
_entry.id   AF-A0A359HIR5-F1
#
_cell.length_a   1.000
_cell.length_b   1.000
_cell.length_c   1.000
_cell.angle_alpha   90.00
_cell.angle_beta   90.00
_cell.angle_gamma   90.00
#
_symmetry.space_group_name_H-M   'P 1'
#
loop_
_entity.id
_entity.type
_entity.pdbx_description
1 polymer ?
#
loop_
_entity_poly.entity_id
_entity_poly.type
_entity_poly.pdbx_seq_one_letter_code
_entity_poly.pdbx_strand_id
1 'polypeptide(L)'
;HKILQNKYYFDEIYEVIFIKPAIWISETVSYLFLDRKIIDGFLHLFARVTYSIGSIFRNYIDMPIINGFGDFMGEGTKKLGKSLRVVQTGRVQQYMLIGLGFVFVAVFYYLYKLFLP
;
A
#
# COMPACT_ATOMS: atom_id res chain seq x y z
N HIS A 1 32.05 34.96 -60.89
CA HIS A 1 32.04 35.40 -59.47
C HIS A 1 31.51 34.29 -58.57
N LYS A 2 32.37 33.47 -57.93
CA LYS A 2 31.95 32.40 -56.99
C LYS A 2 31.76 32.88 -55.55
N ILE A 3 32.52 33.89 -55.12
CA ILE A 3 32.51 34.40 -53.73
C ILE A 3 31.20 35.14 -53.40
N LEU A 4 30.70 35.94 -54.34
CA LEU A 4 29.40 36.63 -54.21
C LEU A 4 28.22 35.65 -54.21
N GLN A 5 28.33 34.53 -54.94
CA GLN A 5 27.31 33.48 -54.95
C GLN A 5 27.22 32.76 -53.61
N ASN A 6 28.34 32.59 -52.91
CA ASN A 6 28.41 31.96 -51.58
C ASN A 6 28.36 32.98 -50.44
N LYS A 7 27.83 34.19 -50.69
CA LYS A 7 27.62 35.23 -49.66
C LYS A 7 28.85 35.49 -48.78
N TYR A 8 30.05 35.47 -49.37
CA TYR A 8 31.33 35.64 -48.66
C TYR A 8 31.62 34.60 -47.56
N TYR A 9 30.94 33.46 -47.54
CA TYR A 9 31.13 32.37 -46.60
C TYR A 9 30.92 32.71 -45.12
N PHE A 10 30.27 33.84 -44.80
CA PHE A 10 30.04 34.25 -43.42
C PHE A 10 29.16 33.27 -42.66
N ASP A 11 28.15 32.69 -43.34
CA ASP A 11 27.22 31.74 -42.75
C ASP A 11 27.97 30.46 -42.32
N GLU A 12 28.87 29.95 -43.16
CA GLU A 12 29.65 28.74 -42.92
C GLU A 12 30.69 28.95 -41.81
N ILE A 13 31.34 30.11 -41.78
CA ILE A 13 32.28 30.46 -40.70
C ILE A 13 31.54 30.58 -39.37
N TYR A 14 30.36 31.21 -39.35
CA TYR A 14 29.53 31.32 -38.16
C TYR A 14 29.04 29.94 -37.67
N GLU A 15 28.65 29.08 -38.61
CA GLU A 15 28.23 27.71 -38.31
C GLU A 15 29.33 26.91 -37.63
N VAL A 16 30.57 27.01 -38.12
CA VAL A 16 31.70 26.25 -37.58
C VAL A 16 32.21 26.82 -36.25
N ILE A 17 32.26 28.14 -36.11
CA ILE A 17 32.86 28.78 -34.93
C ILE A 17 31.88 28.88 -33.77
N PHE A 18 30.59 29.12 -34.03
CA PHE A 18 29.63 29.40 -32.98
C PHE A 18 28.57 28.30 -32.85
N ILE A 19 27.95 27.89 -33.96
CA ILE A 19 26.80 26.97 -33.89
C ILE A 19 27.25 25.55 -33.50
N LYS A 20 28.19 24.95 -34.24
CA LYS A 20 28.64 23.56 -33.99
C LYS A 20 29.23 23.37 -32.59
N PRO A 21 30.09 24.26 -32.08
CA PRO A 21 30.60 24.13 -30.71
C PRO A 21 29.51 24.30 -29.66
N ALA A 22 28.56 25.22 -29.86
CA ALA A 22 27.44 25.39 -28.93
C ALA A 22 26.54 24.15 -28.87
N ILE A 23 26.22 23.55 -30.03
CA ILE A 23 25.47 22.29 -30.10
C ILE A 23 26.23 21.18 -29.39
N TRP A 24 27.54 21.02 -29.68
CA TRP A 24 28.34 19.99 -29.05
C TRP A 24 28.40 20.11 -27.52
N ILE A 25 28.54 21.34 -27.00
CA ILE A 25 28.50 21.59 -25.56
C ILE A 25 27.12 21.24 -24.98
N SER A 26 26.04 21.64 -25.65
CA SER A 26 24.68 21.33 -25.22
C SER A 26 24.45 19.82 -25.15
N GLU A 27 24.82 19.08 -26.18
CA GLU A 27 24.64 17.63 -26.24
C GLU A 27 25.54 16.90 -25.23
N THR A 28 26.82 17.26 -25.16
CA THR A 28 27.79 16.53 -24.35
C THR A 28 27.69 16.88 -22.88
N VAL A 29 27.71 18.17 -22.57
CA VAL A 29 27.78 18.65 -21.18
C VAL A 29 26.39 18.68 -20.56
N SER A 30 25.43 19.34 -21.22
CA SER A 30 24.09 19.49 -20.63
C SER A 30 23.32 18.18 -20.65
N TYR A 31 23.23 17.53 -21.81
CA TYR A 31 22.38 16.36 -21.94
C TYR A 31 23.07 15.08 -21.46
N LEU A 32 24.21 14.69 -22.05
CA LEU A 32 24.82 13.40 -21.72
C LEU A 32 25.44 13.35 -20.32
N PHE A 33 26.02 14.44 -19.85
CA PHE A 33 26.71 14.47 -18.55
C PHE A 33 25.81 14.91 -17.41
N LEU A 34 25.23 16.12 -17.48
CA LEU A 34 24.38 16.61 -16.39
C LEU A 34 23.10 15.81 -16.28
N ASP A 35 22.30 15.73 -17.34
CA ASP A 35 20.99 15.09 -17.27
C ASP A 35 21.11 13.56 -17.08
N ARG A 36 21.67 12.86 -18.06
CA ARG A 36 21.64 11.38 -18.06
C ARG A 36 22.54 10.69 -17.03
N LYS A 37 23.57 11.36 -16.51
CA LYS A 37 24.45 10.77 -15.49
C LYS A 37 24.19 11.32 -14.11
N ILE A 38 24.21 12.65 -13.96
CA ILE A 38 24.12 13.26 -12.63
C ILE A 38 22.69 13.28 -12.14
N ILE A 39 21.77 13.88 -12.91
CA ILE A 39 20.37 14.03 -12.50
C ILE A 39 19.69 12.67 -12.45
N ASP A 40 19.74 11.90 -13.54
CA ASP A 40 19.15 10.56 -13.60
C ASP A 40 19.78 9.61 -12.57
N GLY A 41 21.10 9.65 -12.41
CA GLY A 41 21.80 8.82 -11.43
C GLY A 41 21.37 9.12 -9.99
N PHE A 42 21.27 10.41 -9.64
CA PHE A 42 20.76 10.84 -8.34
C PHE A 42 19.31 10.44 -8.13
N LEU A 43 18.45 10.65 -9.13
CA LEU A 43 17.03 10.32 -9.06
C LEU A 43 16.82 8.82 -8.86
N HIS A 44 17.54 7.98 -9.61
CA HIS A 44 17.47 6.52 -9.46
C HIS A 44 18.00 6.05 -8.11
N LEU A 45 19.06 6.66 -7.58
CA LEU A 45 19.55 6.36 -6.24
C LEU A 45 18.50 6.71 -5.19
N PHE A 46 17.91 7.90 -5.27
CA PHE A 46 16.87 8.34 -4.35
C PHE A 46 15.65 7.41 -4.40
N ALA A 47 15.17 7.09 -5.61
CA ALA A 47 14.08 6.15 -5.79
C ALA A 47 14.38 4.78 -5.17
N ARG A 48 15.59 4.24 -5.38
CA ARG A 48 16.00 2.95 -4.79
C ARG A 48 16.04 3.01 -3.26
N VAL A 49 16.56 4.08 -2.69
CA VAL A 49 16.65 4.26 -1.24
C VAL A 49 15.25 4.38 -0.64
N THR A 50 14.42 5.27 -1.17
CA THR A 50 13.04 5.47 -0.68
C THR A 50 12.22 4.19 -0.80
N TYR A 51 12.31 3.48 -1.93
CA TYR A 51 11.64 2.20 -2.11
C TYR A 51 12.13 1.15 -1.12
N SER A 52 13.45 1.04 -0.91
CA SER A 52 14.03 0.08 0.04
C SER A 52 13.54 0.35 1.47
N ILE A 53 13.58 1.62 1.90
CA ILE A 53 13.06 2.03 3.21
C ILE A 53 11.57 1.70 3.32
N GLY A 54 10.76 2.11 2.34
CA GLY A 54 9.33 1.81 2.32
C GLY A 54 9.03 0.31 2.39
N SER A 55 9.81 -0.51 1.68
CA SER A 55 9.68 -1.97 1.71
C SER A 55 9.98 -2.56 3.08
N ILE A 56 10.95 -2.01 3.82
CA ILE A 56 11.25 -2.43 5.19
C ILE A 56 10.05 -2.13 6.10
N PHE A 57 9.52 -0.90 6.06
CA PHE A 57 8.33 -0.56 6.86
C PHE A 57 7.13 -1.46 6.51
N ARG A 58 6.88 -1.69 5.22
CA ARG A 58 5.80 -2.57 4.77
C ARG A 58 5.98 -4.01 5.25
N ASN A 59 7.18 -4.56 5.12
CA ASN A 59 7.44 -5.97 5.36
C ASN A 59 7.59 -6.33 6.84
N TYR A 60 8.14 -5.43 7.65
CA TYR A 60 8.43 -5.71 9.06
C TYR A 60 7.41 -5.12 10.04
N ILE A 61 6.64 -4.12 9.64
CA ILE A 61 5.65 -3.49 10.51
C ILE A 61 4.25 -3.77 9.98
N ASP A 62 3.91 -3.24 8.81
CA ASP A 62 2.54 -3.26 8.30
C ASP A 62 2.02 -4.69 8.04
N MET A 63 2.75 -5.51 7.28
CA MET A 63 2.33 -6.89 7.02
C MET A 63 2.17 -7.76 8.29
N PRO A 64 3.16 -7.86 9.20
CA PRO A 64 3.01 -8.73 10.36
C PRO A 64 2.06 -8.15 11.42
N ILE A 65 2.06 -6.82 11.63
CA ILE A 65 1.27 -6.21 12.70
C ILE A 65 -0.14 -5.94 12.21
N ILE A 66 -0.33 -5.23 11.10
CA ILE A 66 -1.66 -4.79 10.66
C ILE A 66 -2.41 -5.96 10.03
N ASN A 67 -1.83 -6.58 8.99
CA ASN A 67 -2.49 -7.72 8.34
C ASN A 67 -2.53 -8.93 9.27
N GLY A 68 -1.42 -9.27 9.93
CA GLY A 68 -1.38 -10.41 10.85
C GLY A 68 -2.37 -10.30 12.01
N PHE A 69 -2.50 -9.12 12.63
CA PHE A 69 -3.50 -8.91 13.68
C PHE A 69 -4.93 -8.95 13.12
N GLY A 70 -5.17 -8.30 11.97
CA GLY A 70 -6.47 -8.31 11.31
C GLY A 70 -6.93 -9.74 10.96
N ASP A 71 -6.04 -10.53 10.37
CA ASP A 71 -6.30 -11.93 10.02
C ASP A 71 -6.51 -12.78 11.27
N PHE A 72 -5.70 -12.59 12.32
CA PHE A 72 -5.88 -13.30 13.59
C PHE A 72 -7.25 -12.99 14.22
N MET A 73 -7.66 -11.72 14.27
CA MET A 73 -8.96 -11.31 14.78
C MET A 73 -10.11 -11.86 13.93
N GLY A 74 -9.99 -11.77 12.60
CA GLY A 74 -11.00 -12.26 11.66
C GLY A 74 -11.16 -13.78 11.72
N GLU A 75 -10.05 -14.51 11.65
CA GLU A 75 -10.05 -15.97 11.81
C GLU A 75 -10.50 -16.41 13.19
N GLY A 76 -10.04 -15.73 14.24
CA GLY A 76 -10.43 -16.00 15.62
C GLY A 76 -11.94 -15.87 15.79
N THR A 77 -12.52 -14.74 15.35
CA THR A 77 -13.96 -14.49 15.39
C THR A 77 -14.72 -15.55 14.58
N LYS A 78 -14.25 -15.90 13.39
CA LYS A 78 -14.86 -16.95 12.55
C LYS A 78 -14.81 -18.32 13.22
N LYS A 79 -13.69 -18.68 13.86
CA LYS A 79 -13.53 -19.94 14.61
C LYS A 79 -14.47 -19.97 15.82
N LEU A 80 -14.55 -18.89 16.58
CA LEU A 80 -15.49 -18.77 17.71
C LEU A 80 -16.94 -18.93 17.26
N GLY A 81 -17.35 -18.23 16.19
CA GLY A 81 -18.69 -18.37 15.62
C GLY A 81 -18.99 -19.80 15.16
N LYS A 82 -18.01 -20.48 14.52
CA LYS A 82 -18.15 -21.90 14.14
C LYS A 82 -18.29 -22.83 15.34
N SER A 83 -17.54 -22.61 16.42
CA SER A 83 -17.66 -23.40 17.64
C SER A 83 -19.02 -23.20 18.32
N LEU A 84 -19.52 -21.97 18.39
CA LEU A 84 -20.85 -21.67 18.95
C LEU A 84 -22.00 -22.18 18.09
N ARG A 85 -21.80 -22.34 16.77
CA ARG A 85 -22.83 -22.86 15.86
C ARG A 85 -23.37 -24.23 16.29
N VAL A 86 -22.57 -25.05 16.97
CA VAL A 86 -22.99 -26.38 17.45
C VAL A 86 -24.14 -26.30 18.45
N VAL A 87 -24.25 -25.20 19.22
CA VAL A 87 -25.38 -24.97 20.14
C VAL A 87 -26.70 -24.80 19.38
N GLN A 88 -26.64 -24.30 18.14
CA GLN A 88 -27.80 -24.13 17.28
C GLN A 88 -27.97 -25.34 16.35
N THR A 89 -28.70 -26.34 16.83
CA THR A 89 -28.94 -27.60 16.10
C THR A 89 -29.98 -27.50 15.00
N GLY A 90 -30.77 -26.42 14.97
CA GLY A 90 -31.91 -26.24 14.06
C GLY A 90 -33.17 -27.02 14.45
N ARG A 91 -33.17 -27.74 15.58
CA ARG A 91 -34.34 -28.48 16.07
C ARG A 91 -35.17 -27.63 17.01
N VAL A 92 -36.36 -27.20 16.58
CA VAL A 92 -37.27 -26.32 17.36
C VAL A 92 -37.54 -26.87 18.77
N GLN A 93 -37.65 -28.20 18.93
CA GLN A 93 -37.90 -28.79 20.26
C GLN A 93 -36.81 -28.48 21.28
N GLN A 94 -35.53 -28.42 20.87
CA GLN A 94 -34.44 -28.14 21.79
C GLN A 94 -34.48 -26.70 22.30
N TYR A 95 -34.86 -25.74 21.46
CA TYR A 95 -35.07 -24.36 21.88
C TYR A 95 -36.26 -24.23 22.85
N MET A 96 -37.36 -24.96 22.60
CA MET A 96 -38.52 -24.98 23.50
C MET A 96 -38.14 -25.52 24.89
N LEU A 97 -37.36 -26.60 24.96
CA LEU A 97 -36.90 -27.16 26.24
C LEU A 97 -36.03 -26.17 27.02
N ILE A 98 -35.08 -25.50 26.36
CA ILE A 98 -34.24 -24.47 26.98
C ILE A 98 -35.10 -23.32 27.50
N GLY A 99 -36.03 -22.83 26.68
CA GLY A 99 -36.95 -21.75 27.06
C GLY A 99 -37.83 -22.09 28.27
N LEU A 100 -38.42 -23.29 28.29
CA LEU A 100 -39.19 -23.78 29.43
C LEU A 100 -38.32 -23.90 30.70
N GLY A 101 -37.06 -24.33 30.56
CA GLY A 101 -36.10 -24.35 31.65
C GLY A 101 -35.85 -22.97 32.25
N PHE A 102 -35.63 -21.95 31.41
CA PHE A 102 -35.48 -20.56 31.86
C PHE A 102 -36.73 -20.03 32.58
N VAL A 103 -37.92 -20.30 32.04
CA VAL A 103 -39.19 -19.92 32.69
C VAL A 103 -39.32 -20.60 34.05
N PHE A 104 -39.01 -21.89 34.13
CA PHE A 104 -39.06 -22.64 35.37
C PHE A 104 -38.12 -22.06 36.44
N VAL A 105 -36.87 -21.76 36.08
CA VAL A 105 -35.90 -21.13 36.99
C VAL A 105 -36.36 -19.75 37.44
N ALA A 106 -36.88 -18.93 36.52
CA ALA A 106 -37.38 -17.60 36.84
C ALA A 106 -38.58 -17.63 37.80
N VAL A 107 -39.55 -18.51 37.54
CA VAL A 107 -40.72 -18.72 38.41
C VAL A 107 -40.28 -19.25 39.77
N PHE A 108 -39.38 -20.25 39.80
CA PHE A 108 -38.84 -20.77 41.04
C PHE A 108 -38.13 -19.70 41.85
N TYR A 109 -37.27 -18.88 41.23
CA TYR A 109 -36.58 -17.78 41.89
C TYR A 109 -37.56 -16.74 42.44
N TYR A 110 -38.59 -16.37 41.65
CA TYR A 110 -39.62 -15.44 42.08
C TYR A 110 -40.38 -15.97 43.30
N LEU A 111 -40.84 -17.21 43.25
CA LEU A 111 -41.56 -17.85 44.37
C LEU A 111 -40.65 -17.99 45.59
N TYR A 112 -39.40 -18.44 45.41
CA TYR A 112 -38.42 -18.53 46.49
C TYR A 112 -38.25 -17.18 47.19
N LYS A 113 -38.10 -16.08 46.42
CA LYS A 113 -38.00 -14.73 46.97
C LYS A 113 -39.30 -14.25 47.64
N LEU A 114 -40.46 -14.67 47.13
CA LEU A 114 -41.77 -14.31 47.68
C LEU A 114 -42.05 -15.00 49.02
N PHE A 115 -41.55 -16.24 49.19
CA PHE A 115 -41.81 -17.08 50.37
C PHE A 115 -40.68 -17.12 51.40
N LEU A 116 -39.46 -16.69 51.06
CA LEU A 116 -38.45 -16.35 52.07
C LEU A 116 -38.70 -14.93 52.60
N PRO A 117 -38.67 -14.73 53.93
CA PRO A 117 -38.79 -13.41 54.56
C PRO A 117 -37.61 -12.49 54.23
#